data_AF-A0A1Y1Q1C5-F1
#
_entry.id   AF-A0A1Y1Q1C5-F1
#
_cell.length_a   1.000
_cell.length_b   1.000
_cell.length_c   1.000
_cell.angle_alpha   90.00
_cell.angle_beta   90.00
_cell.angle_gamma   90.00
#
_symmetry.space_group_name_H-M   'P 1'
#
loop_
_entity.id
_entity.type
_entity.pdbx_description
1 polymer ?
#
loop_
_entity_poly.entity_id
_entity_poly.type
_entity_poly.pdbx_seq_one_letter_code
_entity_poly.pdbx_strand_id
1 'polypeptide(L)'
;MVAKLIGSKRILIPESGQGALGTALITLGDEPTFQATVPTFTVKLRRFLSTLWEDETPAFEHPYLWNTKAEVLHRLIEINKVDDLLNPIARNKRLSNAPKHCGICSNCLLRRIALVVSGFADCHEEEYVWKNLNAEDLKFATSFSNLKTTRNDFDIAIRAVLNHQQLADLSTQSEDFKHLIFQLSRSLGESEDSLATRLENLLNRHRYEWEKFLSLLVPNSWIIKIARR
;
A
#
# COMPACT_ATOMS: atom_id res chain seq x y z
N MET A 1 19.51 -15.45 1.13
CA MET A 1 20.87 -15.76 1.63
C MET A 1 20.97 -15.58 3.14
N VAL A 2 20.71 -14.39 3.71
CA VAL A 2 20.76 -14.16 5.17
C VAL A 2 19.87 -15.13 5.96
N ALA A 3 18.60 -15.30 5.55
CA ALA A 3 17.67 -16.22 6.23
C ALA A 3 18.20 -17.67 6.32
N LYS A 4 18.86 -18.16 5.27
CA LYS A 4 19.50 -19.48 5.26
C LYS A 4 20.72 -19.52 6.20
N LEU A 5 21.57 -18.49 6.14
CA LEU A 5 22.77 -18.38 6.98
C LEU A 5 22.44 -18.35 8.48
N ILE A 6 21.30 -17.80 8.86
CA ILE A 6 20.84 -17.75 10.26
C ILE A 6 19.94 -18.95 10.65
N GLY A 7 19.76 -19.93 9.76
CA GLY A 7 18.91 -21.10 10.00
C GLY A 7 17.41 -20.78 10.12
N SER A 8 16.94 -19.64 9.62
CA SER A 8 15.53 -19.30 9.65
C SER A 8 14.76 -20.16 8.66
N LYS A 9 13.68 -20.80 9.13
CA LYS A 9 12.77 -21.58 8.28
C LYS A 9 11.77 -20.71 7.52
N ARG A 10 11.69 -19.41 7.85
CA ARG A 10 10.63 -18.52 7.37
C ARG A 10 11.15 -17.13 7.02
N ILE A 11 10.52 -16.53 6.01
CA ILE A 11 10.70 -15.14 5.61
C ILE A 11 9.33 -14.48 5.67
N LEU A 12 9.18 -13.49 6.55
CA LEU A 12 7.93 -12.75 6.66
C LEU A 12 7.89 -11.63 5.62
N ILE A 13 6.77 -11.52 4.92
CA ILE A 13 6.43 -10.40 4.04
C ILE A 13 5.37 -9.57 4.80
N PRO A 14 5.78 -8.53 5.55
CA PRO A 14 4.90 -7.79 6.45
C PRO A 14 4.04 -6.74 5.72
N GLU A 15 3.70 -6.99 4.46
CA GLU A 15 2.89 -6.07 3.66
C GLU A 15 1.39 -6.30 3.88
N SER A 16 0.63 -5.21 3.92
CA SER A 16 -0.84 -5.26 4.01
C SER A 16 -1.45 -5.76 2.71
N GLY A 17 -2.67 -6.28 2.75
CA GLY A 17 -3.37 -6.80 1.58
C GLY A 17 -3.52 -5.79 0.44
N GLN A 18 -3.90 -4.54 0.76
CA GLN A 18 -3.99 -3.46 -0.24
C GLN A 18 -2.63 -3.20 -0.91
N GLY A 19 -1.56 -3.15 -0.11
CA GLY A 19 -0.20 -2.92 -0.62
C GLY A 19 0.40 -4.11 -1.37
N ALA A 20 0.00 -5.34 -1.02
CA ALA A 20 0.51 -6.56 -1.64
C ALA A 20 -0.26 -6.94 -2.90
N LEU A 21 -1.58 -6.82 -2.90
CA LEU A 21 -2.46 -7.31 -3.97
C LEU A 21 -2.94 -6.20 -4.90
N GLY A 22 -2.97 -4.94 -4.45
CA GLY A 22 -3.55 -3.84 -5.23
C GLY A 22 -2.87 -3.63 -6.59
N THR A 23 -1.55 -3.78 -6.65
CA THR A 23 -0.75 -3.69 -7.88
C THR A 23 -0.94 -4.86 -8.84
N ALA A 24 -1.47 -5.99 -8.36
CA ALA A 24 -1.86 -7.12 -9.21
C ALA A 24 -3.28 -6.98 -9.76
N LEU A 25 -4.10 -6.13 -9.14
CA LEU A 25 -5.49 -5.87 -9.53
C LEU A 25 -5.65 -4.64 -10.42
N ILE A 26 -4.74 -3.68 -10.30
CA ILE A 26 -4.83 -2.39 -11.00
C ILE A 26 -3.50 -2.05 -11.61
N THR A 27 -3.53 -1.76 -12.91
CA THR A 27 -2.39 -1.23 -13.66
C THR A 27 -2.72 0.18 -14.11
N LEU A 28 -1.90 1.16 -13.72
CA LEU A 28 -2.06 2.55 -14.15
C LEU A 28 -1.11 2.87 -15.29
N GLY A 29 -1.66 2.99 -16.51
CA GLY A 29 -0.88 3.27 -17.71
C GLY A 29 0.11 2.13 -18.01
N ASP A 30 1.33 2.51 -18.38
CA ASP A 30 2.41 1.56 -18.71
C ASP A 30 3.29 1.18 -17.49
N GLU A 31 2.81 1.45 -16.26
CA GLU A 31 3.58 1.07 -15.07
C GLU A 31 3.65 -0.45 -14.96
N PRO A 32 4.86 -1.04 -14.79
CA PRO A 32 4.96 -2.46 -14.53
C PRO A 32 4.30 -2.79 -13.20
N THR A 33 3.47 -3.82 -13.20
CA THR A 33 2.81 -4.29 -11.97
C THR A 33 3.86 -4.75 -10.96
N PHE A 34 3.93 -4.08 -9.82
CA PHE A 34 4.85 -4.47 -8.75
C PHE A 34 4.30 -5.69 -8.03
N GLN A 35 4.81 -6.88 -8.33
CA GLN A 35 4.29 -8.14 -7.79
C GLN A 35 5.21 -8.78 -6.74
N ALA A 36 6.27 -8.10 -6.30
CA ALA A 36 7.29 -8.71 -5.44
C ALA A 36 6.76 -9.17 -4.08
N THR A 37 5.64 -8.62 -3.63
CA THR A 37 4.96 -8.96 -2.37
C THR A 37 3.72 -9.82 -2.57
N VAL A 38 3.36 -10.20 -3.80
CA VAL A 38 2.22 -11.08 -4.08
C VAL A 38 2.63 -12.54 -3.80
N PRO A 39 1.77 -13.38 -3.19
CA PRO A 39 2.07 -14.79 -2.95
C PRO A 39 2.52 -15.55 -4.20
N THR A 40 1.92 -15.27 -5.36
CA THR A 40 2.25 -15.89 -6.66
C THR A 40 3.72 -15.72 -7.03
N PHE A 41 4.27 -14.53 -6.80
CA PHE A 41 5.69 -14.24 -7.00
C PHE A 41 6.55 -14.96 -5.96
N THR A 42 6.23 -14.82 -4.67
CA THR A 42 7.06 -15.39 -3.59
C THR A 42 7.14 -16.92 -3.62
N VAL A 43 6.07 -17.60 -4.06
CA VAL A 43 6.05 -19.05 -4.27
C VAL A 43 6.94 -19.44 -5.44
N LYS A 44 6.86 -18.72 -6.57
CA LYS A 44 7.75 -18.96 -7.73
C LYS A 44 9.21 -18.70 -7.37
N LEU A 45 9.48 -17.62 -6.64
CA LEU A 45 10.81 -17.30 -6.13
C LEU A 45 11.33 -18.42 -5.22
N ARG A 46 10.52 -18.91 -4.27
CA ARG A 46 10.90 -20.05 -3.42
C ARG A 46 11.26 -21.28 -4.23
N ARG A 47 10.45 -21.63 -5.24
CA ARG A 47 10.73 -22.80 -6.11
C ARG A 47 12.05 -22.63 -6.85
N PHE A 48 12.26 -21.48 -7.47
CA PHE A 48 13.51 -21.15 -8.15
C PHE A 48 14.73 -21.27 -7.22
N LEU A 49 14.66 -20.69 -6.02
CA LEU A 49 15.72 -20.75 -5.03
C LEU A 49 15.97 -22.19 -4.53
N SER A 50 14.91 -23.00 -4.40
CA SER A 50 15.05 -24.42 -4.01
C SER A 50 15.76 -25.23 -5.08
N THR A 51 15.51 -24.95 -6.36
CA THR A 51 16.23 -25.57 -7.48
C THR A 51 17.71 -25.19 -7.51
N LEU A 52 18.05 -23.93 -7.18
CA LEU A 52 19.43 -23.46 -7.21
C LEU A 52 20.30 -23.98 -6.05
N TRP A 53 19.68 -24.30 -4.91
CA TRP A 53 20.42 -24.55 -3.67
C TRP A 53 20.30 -25.98 -3.14
N GLU A 54 19.59 -26.86 -3.83
CA GLU A 54 19.41 -28.29 -3.48
C GLU A 54 18.96 -28.53 -2.02
N ASP A 55 18.40 -27.50 -1.38
CA ASP A 55 18.09 -27.42 0.05
C ASP A 55 16.69 -26.85 0.29
N GLU A 56 16.18 -27.06 1.51
CA GLU A 56 14.93 -26.45 1.98
C GLU A 56 15.03 -24.90 2.00
N THR A 57 14.48 -24.25 0.98
CA THR A 57 14.36 -22.79 0.98
C THR A 57 13.29 -22.36 1.99
N PRO A 58 13.58 -21.33 2.83
CA PRO A 58 12.63 -20.80 3.79
C PRO A 58 11.26 -20.49 3.16
N ALA A 59 10.18 -20.77 3.89
CA ALA A 59 8.84 -20.43 3.45
C ALA A 59 8.62 -18.91 3.50
N PHE A 60 8.03 -18.35 2.45
CA PHE A 60 7.54 -16.96 2.48
C PHE A 60 6.15 -16.96 3.11
N GLU A 61 5.97 -16.17 4.17
CA GLU A 61 4.69 -16.03 4.86
C GLU A 61 4.18 -14.60 4.73
N HIS A 62 2.88 -14.46 4.50
CA HIS A 62 2.20 -13.17 4.30
C HIS A 62 1.19 -12.95 5.43
N PRO A 63 1.65 -12.65 6.66
CA PRO A 63 0.80 -12.63 7.86
C PRO A 63 -0.35 -11.62 7.80
N TYR A 64 -0.25 -10.61 6.94
CA TYR A 64 -1.22 -9.51 6.82
C TYR A 64 -1.86 -9.40 5.44
N LEU A 65 -1.79 -10.46 4.63
CA LEU A 65 -2.33 -10.49 3.27
C LEU A 65 -3.82 -10.12 3.19
N TRP A 66 -4.58 -10.49 4.21
CA TRP A 66 -6.04 -10.27 4.27
C TRP A 66 -6.41 -9.13 5.20
N ASN A 67 -5.43 -8.31 5.58
CA ASN A 67 -5.60 -7.14 6.42
C ASN A 67 -5.39 -5.85 5.67
N THR A 68 -6.16 -4.82 6.01
CA THR A 68 -5.89 -3.46 5.53
C THR A 68 -4.71 -2.84 6.26
N LYS A 69 -4.16 -1.76 5.72
CA LYS A 69 -3.08 -1.03 6.40
C LYS A 69 -3.56 -0.46 7.76
N ALA A 70 -4.82 -0.04 7.85
CA ALA A 70 -5.41 0.45 9.09
C ALA A 70 -5.52 -0.67 10.15
N GLU A 71 -5.97 -1.87 9.77
CA GLU A 71 -6.03 -3.02 10.68
C GLU A 71 -4.63 -3.43 11.18
N VAL A 72 -3.63 -3.42 10.31
CA VAL A 72 -2.24 -3.69 10.71
C VAL A 72 -1.73 -2.61 11.67
N LEU A 73 -2.03 -1.35 11.40
CA LEU A 73 -1.67 -0.22 12.26
C LEU A 73 -2.32 -0.36 13.64
N HIS A 74 -3.61 -0.68 13.70
CA HIS A 74 -4.35 -0.87 14.96
C HIS A 74 -3.71 -1.96 15.83
N ARG A 75 -3.38 -3.13 15.25
CA ARG A 75 -2.68 -4.20 15.96
C ARG A 75 -1.32 -3.78 16.52
N LEU A 76 -0.60 -2.94 15.79
CA LEU A 76 0.71 -2.44 16.23
C LEU A 76 0.61 -1.42 17.36
N ILE A 77 -0.47 -0.64 17.38
CA ILE A 77 -0.81 0.26 18.47
C ILE A 77 -1.16 -0.53 19.74
N GLU A 78 -1.98 -1.57 19.63
CA GLU A 78 -2.37 -2.44 20.76
C GLU A 78 -1.16 -3.05 21.50
N ILE A 79 -0.05 -3.29 20.80
CA ILE A 79 1.17 -3.86 21.37
C ILE A 79 2.23 -2.81 21.75
N ASN A 80 1.88 -1.52 21.84
CA ASN A 80 2.76 -0.40 22.17
C ASN A 80 4.03 -0.31 21.29
N LYS A 81 3.92 -0.64 20.00
CA LYS A 81 5.02 -0.54 19.02
C LYS A 81 4.80 0.56 17.98
N VAL A 82 4.15 1.64 18.38
CA VAL A 82 3.84 2.76 17.48
C VAL A 82 5.13 3.42 16.99
N ASP A 83 6.11 3.64 17.86
CA ASP A 83 7.37 4.34 17.51
C ASP A 83 8.16 3.65 16.38
N ASP A 84 8.09 2.31 16.26
CA ASP A 84 8.77 1.55 15.19
C ASP A 84 8.13 1.75 13.80
N LEU A 85 6.84 2.09 13.74
CA LEU A 85 6.12 2.41 12.49
C LEU A 85 6.44 3.81 11.95
N LEU A 86 6.98 4.67 12.80
CA LEU A 86 7.10 6.10 12.56
C LEU A 86 8.45 6.49 11.97
N ASN A 87 9.39 5.54 11.82
CA ASN A 87 10.65 5.81 11.18
C ASN A 87 10.44 6.13 9.68
N PRO A 88 10.77 7.34 9.21
CA PRO A 88 10.51 7.75 7.86
C PRO A 88 11.37 6.99 6.86
N ILE A 89 10.75 6.12 6.05
CA ILE A 89 11.35 5.60 4.82
C ILE A 89 11.36 6.75 3.81
N ALA A 90 12.34 7.65 3.95
CA ALA A 90 12.44 8.87 3.17
C ALA A 90 12.85 8.55 1.72
N ARG A 91 11.90 8.70 0.79
CA ARG A 91 12.23 8.91 -0.64
C ARG A 91 13.02 10.21 -0.85
N ASN A 92 12.81 11.18 0.04
CA ASN A 92 13.23 12.56 -0.14
C ASN A 92 14.26 13.01 0.91
N LYS A 93 15.28 12.19 1.23
CA LYS A 93 16.41 12.62 2.09
C LYS A 93 17.11 13.87 1.56
N ARG A 94 16.97 14.17 0.26
CA ARG A 94 17.58 15.35 -0.39
C ARG A 94 16.76 16.64 -0.27
N LEU A 95 15.50 16.58 0.15
CA LEU A 95 14.61 17.77 0.18
C LEU A 95 14.50 18.42 1.57
N SER A 96 14.99 17.76 2.61
CA SER A 96 14.99 18.28 3.98
C SER A 96 16.16 17.73 4.79
N ASN A 97 16.67 18.53 5.74
CA ASN A 97 17.73 18.14 6.67
C ASN A 97 17.32 17.00 7.64
N ALA A 98 16.05 16.59 7.60
CA ALA A 98 15.51 15.41 8.28
C ALA A 98 14.78 14.52 7.27
N PRO A 99 14.81 13.18 7.41
CA PRO A 99 14.06 12.29 6.51
C PRO A 99 12.56 12.58 6.62
N LYS A 100 11.96 13.15 5.56
CA LYS A 100 10.50 13.36 5.46
C LYS A 100 9.86 12.42 4.45
N HIS A 101 8.64 12.00 4.73
CA HIS A 101 7.78 11.31 3.77
C HIS A 101 7.30 12.30 2.70
N CYS A 102 7.07 11.86 1.45
CA CYS A 102 6.54 12.80 0.45
C CYS A 102 5.09 13.21 0.79
N GLY A 103 4.25 12.27 1.23
CA GLY A 103 2.86 12.55 1.57
C GLY A 103 1.87 12.38 0.40
N ILE A 104 2.35 12.17 -0.83
CA ILE A 104 1.53 12.17 -2.06
C ILE A 104 1.64 10.91 -2.91
N CYS A 105 2.63 10.05 -2.67
CA CYS A 105 2.71 8.76 -3.38
C CYS A 105 1.72 7.73 -2.81
N SER A 106 1.45 6.65 -3.54
CA SER A 106 0.46 5.63 -3.15
C SER A 106 0.68 5.08 -1.74
N ASN A 107 1.93 4.78 -1.35
CA ASN A 107 2.24 4.28 -0.01
C ASN A 107 2.07 5.36 1.08
N CYS A 108 2.37 6.62 0.78
CA CYS A 108 2.15 7.71 1.73
C CYS A 108 0.66 8.00 1.90
N LEU A 109 -0.12 7.99 0.81
CA LEU A 109 -1.58 8.09 0.89
C LEU A 109 -2.17 6.91 1.65
N LEU A 110 -1.74 5.67 1.39
CA LEU A 110 -2.18 4.48 2.14
C LEU A 110 -1.90 4.62 3.64
N ARG A 111 -0.71 5.12 4.01
CA ARG A 111 -0.38 5.43 5.41
C ARG A 111 -1.31 6.48 6.00
N ARG A 112 -1.60 7.56 5.27
CA ARG A 112 -2.51 8.64 5.73
C ARG A 112 -3.94 8.13 5.92
N ILE A 113 -4.46 7.34 4.97
CA ILE A 113 -5.77 6.67 5.10
C ILE A 113 -5.80 5.83 6.38
N ALA A 114 -4.79 4.99 6.58
CA ALA A 114 -4.69 4.14 7.77
C ALA A 114 -4.68 4.93 9.08
N LEU A 115 -3.89 6.00 9.16
CA LEU A 115 -3.82 6.89 10.33
C LEU A 115 -5.18 7.55 10.61
N VAL A 116 -5.82 8.09 9.58
CA VAL A 116 -7.12 8.76 9.68
C VAL A 116 -8.21 7.80 10.14
N VAL A 117 -8.32 6.63 9.52
CA VAL A 117 -9.34 5.63 9.88
C VAL A 117 -9.15 5.15 11.31
N SER A 118 -7.90 5.03 11.75
CA SER A 118 -7.52 4.59 13.10
C SER A 118 -7.64 5.69 14.17
N GLY A 119 -7.95 6.94 13.80
CA GLY A 119 -8.10 8.05 14.75
C GLY A 119 -6.79 8.76 15.15
N PHE A 120 -5.71 8.60 14.38
CA PHE A 120 -4.38 9.16 14.64
C PHE A 120 -3.96 10.23 13.63
N ALA A 121 -4.93 10.93 13.01
CA ALA A 121 -4.67 11.90 11.95
C ALA A 121 -3.73 13.03 12.40
N ASP A 122 -3.88 13.50 13.64
CA ASP A 122 -3.19 14.68 14.18
C ASP A 122 -1.73 14.41 14.59
N CYS A 123 -1.30 13.14 14.63
CA CYS A 123 -0.01 12.79 15.24
C CYS A 123 1.22 13.06 14.34
N HIS A 124 1.07 13.23 13.01
CA HIS A 124 2.23 13.18 12.08
C HIS A 124 2.15 14.09 10.85
N GLU A 125 1.34 15.15 10.84
CA GLU A 125 1.29 16.07 9.68
C GLU A 125 2.65 16.71 9.35
N GLU A 126 3.49 16.94 10.36
CA GLU A 126 4.79 17.63 10.23
C GLU A 126 5.88 16.80 9.53
N GLU A 127 5.65 15.50 9.33
CA GLU A 127 6.61 14.57 8.72
C GLU A 127 6.49 14.50 7.18
N TYR A 128 5.50 15.20 6.60
CA TYR A 128 5.24 15.17 5.16
C TYR A 128 5.74 16.41 4.43
N VAL A 129 6.26 16.22 3.21
CA VAL A 129 6.64 17.31 2.31
C VAL A 129 5.39 18.05 1.81
N TRP A 130 4.43 17.32 1.24
CA TRP A 130 3.11 17.83 0.89
C TRP A 130 2.12 17.46 2.00
N LYS A 131 1.95 18.37 2.96
CA LYS A 131 1.17 18.13 4.19
C LYS A 131 -0.31 18.49 4.07
N ASN A 132 -0.63 19.62 3.42
CA ASN A 132 -2.00 20.12 3.34
C ASN A 132 -2.79 19.44 2.22
N LEU A 133 -3.53 18.39 2.57
CA LEU A 133 -4.36 17.65 1.62
C LEU A 133 -5.64 18.40 1.23
N ASN A 134 -6.03 19.42 2.00
CA ASN A 134 -7.17 20.28 1.72
C ASN A 134 -6.88 21.40 0.71
N ALA A 135 -5.62 21.54 0.27
CA ALA A 135 -5.26 22.49 -0.78
C ALA A 135 -6.04 22.24 -2.08
N GLU A 136 -6.44 23.30 -2.77
CA GLU A 136 -7.15 23.17 -4.05
C GLU A 136 -6.28 22.66 -5.21
N ASP A 137 -4.96 22.79 -5.06
CA ASP A 137 -3.92 22.40 -6.02
C ASP A 137 -2.71 21.87 -5.24
N LEU A 138 -2.08 20.80 -5.72
CA LEU A 138 -0.92 20.15 -5.10
C LEU A 138 0.24 21.12 -4.84
N LYS A 139 0.43 22.14 -5.69
CA LYS A 139 1.50 23.13 -5.50
C LYS A 139 1.36 23.93 -4.20
N PHE A 140 0.14 24.03 -3.67
CA PHE A 140 -0.16 24.69 -2.40
C PHE A 140 -0.22 23.70 -1.21
N ALA A 141 -0.01 22.42 -1.46
CA ALA A 141 -0.02 21.39 -0.41
C ALA A 141 1.30 21.28 0.36
N THR A 142 2.40 21.85 -0.16
CA THR A 142 3.71 21.85 0.51
C THR A 142 3.82 22.99 1.53
N SER A 143 4.45 22.71 2.67
CA SER A 143 4.81 23.74 3.66
C SER A 143 6.18 24.37 3.40
N PHE A 144 6.91 23.91 2.38
CA PHE A 144 8.24 24.41 2.04
C PHE A 144 8.12 25.50 0.98
N SER A 145 8.32 26.75 1.39
CA SER A 145 8.24 27.94 0.52
C SER A 145 9.17 27.88 -0.70
N ASN A 146 10.32 27.21 -0.57
CA ASN A 146 11.34 27.13 -1.62
C ASN A 146 11.21 25.87 -2.48
N LEU A 147 10.28 24.96 -2.16
CA LEU A 147 10.10 23.74 -2.93
C LEU A 147 9.09 23.97 -4.06
N LYS A 148 9.56 23.92 -5.30
CA LYS A 148 8.68 23.94 -6.47
C LYS A 148 8.14 22.53 -6.73
N THR A 149 6.82 22.38 -6.68
CA THR A 149 6.15 21.13 -7.11
C THR A 149 6.32 20.98 -8.61
N THR A 150 6.92 19.88 -9.04
CA THR A 150 7.23 19.57 -10.44
C THR A 150 6.11 18.77 -11.10
N ARG A 151 6.13 18.66 -12.43
CA ARG A 151 5.20 17.80 -13.17
C ARG A 151 5.22 16.34 -12.68
N ASN A 152 6.41 15.81 -12.39
CA ASN A 152 6.56 14.45 -11.89
C ASN A 152 5.87 14.27 -10.52
N ASP A 153 5.86 15.28 -9.66
CA ASP A 153 5.14 15.23 -8.39
C ASP A 153 3.63 15.19 -8.60
N PHE A 154 3.11 15.94 -9.57
CA PHE A 154 1.71 15.86 -9.98
C PHE A 154 1.35 14.48 -10.52
N ASP A 155 2.18 13.92 -11.41
CA ASP A 155 1.95 12.59 -11.99
C ASP A 155 1.93 11.51 -10.89
N ILE A 156 2.86 11.57 -9.94
CA ILE A 156 2.89 10.68 -8.76
C ILE A 156 1.61 10.83 -7.94
N ALA A 157 1.17 12.07 -7.66
CA ALA A 157 -0.01 12.33 -6.85
C ALA A 157 -1.29 11.86 -7.54
N ILE A 158 -1.43 12.12 -8.84
CA ILE A 158 -2.57 11.67 -9.64
C ILE A 158 -2.65 10.15 -9.65
N ARG A 159 -1.55 9.47 -9.96
CA ARG A 159 -1.51 8.00 -9.96
C ARG A 159 -1.84 7.43 -8.59
N ALA A 160 -1.34 8.05 -7.52
CA ALA A 160 -1.62 7.62 -6.17
C ALA A 160 -3.12 7.69 -5.83
N VAL A 161 -3.78 8.80 -6.16
CA VAL A 161 -5.23 8.96 -5.92
C VAL A 161 -6.04 8.01 -6.78
N LEU A 162 -5.73 7.92 -8.08
CA LEU A 162 -6.43 7.01 -8.99
C LEU A 162 -6.25 5.54 -8.58
N ASN A 163 -5.08 5.14 -8.08
CA ASN A 163 -4.84 3.78 -7.61
C ASN A 163 -5.77 3.41 -6.47
N HIS A 164 -5.90 4.28 -5.46
CA HIS A 164 -6.79 4.04 -4.31
C HIS A 164 -8.25 4.07 -4.69
N GLN A 165 -8.66 4.99 -5.59
CA GLN A 165 -10.02 5.08 -6.09
C GLN A 165 -10.40 3.85 -6.91
N GLN A 166 -9.60 3.46 -7.89
CA GLN A 166 -9.85 2.27 -8.71
C GLN A 166 -9.89 1.00 -7.85
N LEU A 167 -9.10 0.92 -6.78
CA LEU A 167 -9.13 -0.23 -5.87
C LEU A 167 -10.41 -0.26 -5.03
N ALA A 168 -10.92 0.91 -4.64
CA ALA A 168 -12.22 1.03 -3.99
C ALA A 168 -13.37 0.64 -4.96
N ASP A 169 -13.27 1.00 -6.23
CA ASP A 169 -14.31 0.76 -7.24
C ASP A 169 -14.22 -0.62 -7.91
N LEU A 170 -13.18 -1.40 -7.63
CA LEU A 170 -12.93 -2.67 -8.30
C LEU A 170 -14.11 -3.65 -8.12
N SER A 171 -14.66 -4.10 -9.23
CA SER A 171 -15.70 -5.12 -9.26
C SER A 171 -15.13 -6.52 -9.08
N THR A 172 -15.80 -7.37 -8.30
CA THR A 172 -15.48 -8.80 -8.17
C THR A 172 -15.72 -9.59 -9.46
N GLN A 173 -16.42 -8.99 -10.43
CA GLN A 173 -16.64 -9.57 -11.75
C GLN A 173 -15.54 -9.22 -12.77
N SER A 174 -14.58 -8.37 -12.40
CA SER A 174 -13.49 -7.99 -13.30
C SER A 174 -12.58 -9.19 -13.61
N GLU A 175 -12.00 -9.18 -14.82
CA GLU A 175 -11.06 -10.24 -15.22
C GLU A 175 -9.80 -10.23 -14.35
N ASP A 176 -9.33 -9.06 -13.93
CA ASP A 176 -8.18 -8.93 -13.01
C ASP A 176 -8.47 -9.60 -11.66
N PHE A 177 -9.67 -9.43 -11.12
CA PHE A 177 -10.08 -10.09 -9.87
C PHE A 177 -10.08 -11.61 -10.04
N LYS A 178 -10.78 -12.14 -11.06
CA LYS A 178 -10.86 -13.59 -11.32
C LYS A 178 -9.48 -14.20 -11.57
N HIS A 179 -8.66 -13.53 -12.38
CA HIS A 179 -7.32 -13.98 -12.69
C HIS A 179 -6.43 -14.01 -11.45
N LEU A 180 -6.49 -12.99 -10.58
CA LEU A 180 -5.75 -13.01 -9.33
C LEU A 180 -6.20 -14.15 -8.41
N ILE A 181 -7.51 -14.39 -8.27
CA ILE A 181 -8.05 -15.50 -7.48
C ILE A 181 -7.53 -16.85 -7.99
N PHE A 182 -7.58 -17.08 -9.29
CA PHE A 182 -7.04 -18.29 -9.93
C PHE A 182 -5.54 -18.46 -9.71
N GLN A 183 -4.76 -17.38 -9.74
CA GLN A 183 -3.33 -17.46 -9.47
C GLN A 183 -3.05 -17.73 -7.98
N LEU A 184 -3.81 -17.11 -7.08
CA LEU A 184 -3.67 -17.29 -5.63
C LEU A 184 -4.09 -18.70 -5.21
N SER A 185 -5.15 -19.28 -5.77
CA SER A 185 -5.61 -20.65 -5.44
C SER A 185 -4.51 -21.67 -5.65
N ARG A 186 -3.80 -21.57 -6.78
CA ARG A 186 -2.66 -22.43 -7.11
C ARG A 186 -1.42 -22.19 -6.27
N SER A 187 -1.23 -20.95 -5.81
CA SER A 187 -0.04 -20.56 -5.04
C SER A 187 -0.18 -20.88 -3.56
N LEU A 188 -1.39 -20.72 -3.01
CA LEU A 188 -1.71 -20.93 -1.60
C LEU A 188 -2.29 -22.32 -1.32
N GLY A 189 -2.77 -23.03 -2.35
CA GLY A 189 -3.42 -24.34 -2.19
C GLY A 189 -4.82 -24.24 -1.56
N GLU A 190 -5.49 -23.11 -1.74
CA GLU A 190 -6.80 -22.81 -1.15
C GLU A 190 -7.88 -22.73 -2.25
N SER A 191 -9.15 -22.94 -1.89
CA SER A 191 -10.24 -22.87 -2.87
C SER A 191 -10.46 -21.44 -3.39
N GLU A 192 -10.86 -21.32 -4.66
CA GLU A 192 -11.16 -20.03 -5.30
C GLU A 192 -12.29 -19.30 -4.56
N ASP A 193 -13.34 -20.00 -4.13
CA ASP A 193 -14.46 -19.40 -3.38
C ASP A 193 -14.02 -18.74 -2.06
N SER A 194 -13.14 -19.43 -1.31
CA SER A 194 -12.60 -18.92 -0.05
C SER A 194 -11.70 -17.70 -0.25
N LEU A 195 -10.90 -17.72 -1.32
CA LEU A 195 -10.02 -16.61 -1.67
C LEU A 195 -10.82 -15.42 -2.21
N ALA A 196 -11.82 -15.66 -3.06
CA ALA A 196 -12.72 -14.64 -3.58
C ALA A 196 -13.42 -13.90 -2.44
N THR A 197 -13.97 -14.65 -1.48
CA THR A 197 -14.62 -14.08 -0.28
C THR A 197 -13.65 -13.20 0.52
N ARG A 198 -12.41 -13.66 0.76
CA ARG A 198 -11.41 -12.87 1.52
C ARG A 198 -10.95 -11.63 0.77
N LEU A 199 -10.76 -11.73 -0.54
CA LEU A 199 -10.35 -10.60 -1.37
C LEU A 199 -11.47 -9.56 -1.46
N GLU A 200 -12.71 -9.99 -1.70
CA GLU A 200 -13.89 -9.12 -1.69
C GLU A 200 -14.01 -8.39 -0.34
N ASN A 201 -13.89 -9.10 0.78
CA ASN A 201 -13.93 -8.50 2.10
C ASN A 201 -12.80 -7.48 2.32
N LEU A 202 -11.59 -7.76 1.82
CA LEU A 202 -10.47 -6.81 1.86
C LEU A 202 -10.78 -5.54 1.05
N LEU A 203 -11.30 -5.69 -0.17
CA LEU A 203 -11.65 -4.56 -1.05
C LEU A 203 -12.81 -3.73 -0.49
N ASN A 204 -13.81 -4.37 0.11
CA ASN A 204 -14.92 -3.66 0.76
C ASN A 204 -14.45 -2.82 1.96
N ARG A 205 -13.53 -3.36 2.77
CA ARG A 205 -12.90 -2.59 3.86
C ARG A 205 -12.03 -1.45 3.31
N HIS A 206 -11.25 -1.69 2.26
CA HIS A 206 -10.49 -0.63 1.58
C HIS A 206 -11.40 0.49 1.06
N ARG A 207 -12.52 0.14 0.41
CA ARG A 207 -13.51 1.11 -0.08
C ARG A 207 -14.02 1.97 1.07
N TYR A 208 -14.44 1.35 2.17
CA TYR A 208 -14.91 2.09 3.35
C TYR A 208 -13.82 3.02 3.92
N GLU A 209 -12.59 2.55 4.05
CA GLU A 209 -11.45 3.33 4.53
C GLU A 209 -11.17 4.54 3.63
N TRP A 210 -11.19 4.32 2.31
CA TRP A 210 -10.98 5.36 1.31
C TRP A 210 -12.09 6.40 1.31
N GLU A 211 -13.36 5.98 1.31
CA GLU A 211 -14.51 6.88 1.36
C GLU A 211 -14.53 7.71 2.64
N LYS A 212 -14.24 7.08 3.80
CA LYS A 212 -14.10 7.79 5.07
C LYS A 212 -12.98 8.82 5.00
N PHE A 213 -11.83 8.48 4.44
CA PHE A 213 -10.72 9.41 4.23
C PHE A 213 -11.13 10.59 3.33
N LEU A 214 -11.79 10.33 2.21
CA LEU A 214 -12.28 11.38 1.31
C LEU A 214 -13.33 12.30 1.98
N SER A 215 -14.19 11.76 2.84
CA SER A 215 -15.24 12.53 3.53
C SER A 215 -14.69 13.61 4.47
N LEU A 216 -13.43 13.49 4.89
CA LEU A 216 -12.74 14.43 5.77
C LEU A 216 -12.01 15.55 5.01
N LEU A 217 -11.96 15.47 3.68
CA LEU A 217 -11.33 16.48 2.84
C LEU A 217 -12.34 17.52 2.37
N VAL A 218 -11.87 18.75 2.17
CA VAL A 218 -12.71 19.81 1.59
C VAL A 218 -13.12 19.44 0.15
N PRO A 219 -14.37 19.74 -0.28
CA PRO A 219 -14.88 19.31 -1.59
C PRO A 219 -14.04 19.74 -2.80
N ASN A 220 -13.32 20.86 -2.70
CA ASN A 220 -12.49 21.40 -3.78
C ASN A 220 -11.01 21.02 -3.68
N SER A 221 -10.65 20.12 -2.76
CA SER A 221 -9.27 19.63 -2.64
C SER A 221 -8.79 18.93 -3.91
N TRP A 222 -7.48 18.97 -4.15
CA TRP A 222 -6.88 18.31 -5.31
C TRP A 222 -7.13 16.79 -5.33
N ILE A 223 -7.22 16.15 -4.16
CA ILE A 223 -7.52 14.71 -4.04
C ILE A 223 -8.95 14.44 -4.51
N ILE A 224 -9.94 15.16 -3.99
CA ILE A 224 -11.36 14.96 -4.36
C ILE A 224 -11.57 15.21 -5.85
N LYS A 225 -10.94 16.25 -6.40
CA LYS A 225 -10.98 16.56 -7.83
C LYS A 225 -10.43 15.44 -8.72
N ILE A 226 -9.46 14.65 -8.24
CA ILE A 226 -8.90 13.53 -9.00
C ILE A 226 -9.72 12.25 -8.77
N ALA A 227 -10.13 11.98 -7.53
CA ALA A 227 -10.91 10.80 -7.17
C ALA A 227 -12.29 10.75 -7.83
N ARG A 228 -12.87 11.91 -8.17
CA ARG A 228 -14.19 12.03 -8.81
C ARG A 228 -14.14 12.32 -10.32
N ARG A 229 -12.97 12.21 -10.94
CA ARG A 229 -12.83 12.31 -12.41
C ARG A 229 -13.21 11.00 -13.07
#